data_AF-A0A351J1Q7-F1
#
_entry.id   AF-A0A351J1Q7-F1
#
_cell.length_a   1.000
_cell.length_b   1.000
_cell.length_c   1.000
_cell.angle_alpha   90.00
_cell.angle_beta   90.00
_cell.angle_gamma   90.00
#
_symmetry.space_group_name_H-M   'P 1'
#
loop_
_entity.id
_entity.type
_entity.pdbx_description
1 polymer ?
#
loop_
_entity_poly.entity_id
_entity_poly.type
_entity_poly.pdbx_seq_one_letter_code
_entity_poly.pdbx_strand_id
1 'polypeptide(L)'
;STFGTHWPHFLHYDPTRNDETVDTWIAYFKGYFDLPGMFPAPDFEKAVHQALYQRFTQVQNTEQGFVLDFSQVDAQKASAYSPDVYIQMPIAQIPTCDQEASMTLNRKGTTFAEYVLTRKNKAKYVKILLYNTVSS
;
A
#
# COMPACT_ATOMS: atom_id res chain seq x y z
N SER A 1 11.72 10.58 -10.13
CA SER A 1 11.32 9.34 -10.81
C SER A 1 10.12 9.66 -11.66
N THR A 2 10.20 9.35 -12.95
CA THR A 2 9.17 9.67 -13.94
C THR A 2 8.04 8.64 -13.79
N PHE A 3 6.86 9.07 -13.38
CA PHE A 3 5.66 8.23 -13.42
C PHE A 3 5.36 7.92 -14.89
N GLY A 4 5.44 6.64 -15.27
CA GLY A 4 5.32 6.19 -16.66
C GLY A 4 3.93 6.47 -17.24
N THR A 5 3.75 7.65 -17.81
CA THR A 5 2.57 8.04 -18.60
C THR A 5 2.98 8.16 -20.06
N HIS A 6 3.19 7.02 -20.71
CA HIS A 6 3.20 6.91 -22.16
C HIS A 6 2.29 5.73 -22.52
N TRP A 7 1.03 6.05 -22.76
CA TRP A 7 0.01 5.05 -23.13
C TRP A 7 -0.70 5.48 -24.41
N PRO A 8 -0.10 5.27 -25.59
CA PRO A 8 -0.84 5.31 -26.84
C PRO A 8 -1.59 3.98 -26.98
N HIS A 9 -2.91 4.02 -27.17
CA HIS A 9 -3.84 2.90 -27.40
C HIS A 9 -4.54 2.31 -26.15
N PHE A 10 -5.34 3.14 -25.47
CA PHE A 10 -6.30 2.67 -24.47
C PHE A 10 -7.57 2.04 -25.05
N LEU A 11 -7.85 2.27 -26.33
CA LEU A 11 -9.14 1.96 -26.94
C LEU A 11 -8.93 1.09 -28.18
N HIS A 12 -9.88 0.17 -28.37
CA HIS A 12 -9.96 -0.62 -29.57
C HIS A 12 -10.32 0.27 -30.76
N TYR A 13 -9.85 -0.08 -31.97
CA TYR A 13 -10.18 0.68 -33.19
C TYR A 13 -11.69 0.72 -33.46
N ASP A 14 -12.37 -0.39 -33.18
CA ASP A 14 -13.83 -0.48 -33.09
C ASP A 14 -14.29 -0.11 -31.65
N PRO A 15 -14.98 1.02 -31.46
CA PRO A 15 -15.40 1.49 -30.14
C PRO A 15 -16.32 0.53 -29.39
N THR A 16 -17.06 -0.34 -30.08
CA THR A 16 -17.98 -1.29 -29.44
C THR A 16 -17.25 -2.39 -28.66
N ARG A 17 -15.93 -2.53 -28.89
CA ARG A 17 -15.06 -3.51 -28.24
C ARG A 17 -14.10 -2.89 -27.24
N ASN A 18 -14.32 -1.62 -26.87
CA ASN A 18 -13.49 -0.95 -25.88
C ASN A 18 -13.53 -1.66 -24.52
N ASP A 19 -14.67 -2.25 -24.15
CA ASP A 19 -14.80 -3.02 -22.92
C ASP A 19 -13.83 -4.21 -22.87
N GLU A 20 -13.60 -4.91 -24.00
CA GLU A 20 -12.62 -6.01 -24.07
C GLU A 20 -11.19 -5.54 -23.82
N THR A 21 -10.85 -4.35 -24.33
CA THR A 21 -9.52 -3.75 -24.12
C THR A 21 -9.35 -3.33 -22.68
N VAL A 22 -10.38 -2.72 -22.09
CA VAL A 22 -10.41 -2.34 -20.66
C VAL A 22 -10.27 -3.58 -19.77
N ASP A 23 -11.01 -4.65 -20.05
CA ASP A 23 -10.96 -5.91 -19.30
C ASP A 23 -9.58 -6.57 -19.38
N THR A 24 -8.95 -6.54 -20.56
CA THR A 24 -7.59 -7.06 -20.75
C THR A 24 -6.59 -6.29 -19.89
N TRP A 25 -6.69 -4.96 -19.84
CA TRP A 25 -5.85 -4.16 -18.95
C TRP A 25 -6.14 -4.42 -17.48
N ILE A 26 -7.40 -4.55 -17.08
CA ILE A 26 -7.77 -4.92 -15.70
C ILE A 26 -7.14 -6.26 -15.34
N ALA A 27 -7.23 -7.27 -16.20
CA ALA A 27 -6.63 -8.58 -15.98
C ALA A 27 -5.10 -8.50 -15.88
N TYR A 28 -4.45 -7.73 -16.75
CA TYR A 28 -3.02 -7.48 -16.70
C TYR A 28 -2.60 -6.84 -15.37
N PHE A 29 -3.29 -5.77 -14.94
CA PHE A 29 -2.96 -5.10 -13.69
C PHE A 29 -3.27 -5.92 -12.44
N LYS A 30 -4.26 -6.83 -12.53
CA LYS A 30 -4.58 -7.75 -11.44
C LYS A 30 -3.38 -8.61 -11.03
N GLY A 31 -2.54 -9.00 -11.99
CA GLY A 31 -1.33 -9.77 -11.70
C GLY A 31 -0.32 -9.04 -10.80
N TYR A 32 -0.31 -7.70 -10.79
CA TYR A 32 0.60 -6.94 -9.93
C TYR A 32 0.16 -6.89 -8.47
N PHE A 33 -1.10 -7.19 -8.15
CA PHE A 33 -1.57 -7.17 -6.76
C PHE A 33 -0.95 -8.27 -5.89
N ASP A 34 -0.51 -9.38 -6.49
CA ASP A 34 0.11 -10.49 -5.78
C ASP A 34 1.65 -10.39 -5.74
N LEU A 35 2.24 -9.35 -6.33
CA LEU A 35 3.69 -9.17 -6.37
C LEU A 35 4.17 -8.34 -5.15
N PRO A 36 5.20 -8.83 -4.42
CA PRO A 36 5.67 -8.16 -3.23
C PRO A 36 6.22 -6.77 -3.54
N GLY A 37 5.82 -5.78 -2.74
CA GLY A 37 6.33 -4.41 -2.85
C GLY A 37 5.71 -3.60 -3.98
N MET A 38 4.70 -4.13 -4.67
CA MET A 38 3.91 -3.35 -5.64
C MET A 38 2.54 -2.99 -5.07
N PHE A 39 2.30 -1.69 -4.98
CA PHE A 39 1.02 -1.10 -4.59
C PHE A 39 0.45 -0.32 -5.78
N PRO A 40 -0.32 -0.96 -6.67
CA PRO A 40 -1.16 -0.23 -7.61
C PRO A 40 -2.13 0.68 -6.85
N ALA A 41 -1.93 1.99 -6.99
CA ALA A 41 -2.80 3.00 -6.44
C ALA A 41 -3.96 3.29 -7.40
N PRO A 42 -5.19 3.50 -6.91
CA PRO A 42 -6.35 3.75 -7.76
C PRO A 42 -6.36 5.16 -8.37
N ASP A 43 -5.57 6.08 -7.80
CA ASP A 43 -5.47 7.46 -8.23
C ASP A 43 -4.05 8.01 -7.96
N PHE A 44 -3.74 9.14 -8.58
CA PHE A 44 -2.43 9.79 -8.48
C PHE A 44 -2.14 10.32 -7.06
N GLU A 45 -3.16 10.80 -6.35
CA GLU A 45 -2.99 11.35 -5.02
C GLU A 45 -2.51 10.28 -4.04
N LYS A 46 -3.16 9.11 -4.03
CA LYS A 46 -2.72 7.94 -3.26
C LYS A 46 -1.35 7.46 -3.69
N ALA A 47 -1.04 7.47 -4.99
CA ALA A 47 0.27 7.08 -5.49
C ALA A 47 1.38 7.97 -4.90
N VAL A 48 1.18 9.29 -4.92
CA VAL A 48 2.13 10.27 -4.37
C VAL A 48 2.27 10.12 -2.86
N HIS A 49 1.16 9.95 -2.14
CA HIS A 49 1.18 9.76 -0.69
C HIS A 49 1.92 8.47 -0.30
N GLN A 50 1.63 7.36 -0.97
CA GLN A 50 2.32 6.10 -0.69
C GLN A 50 3.81 6.19 -1.05
N ALA A 51 4.18 6.90 -2.13
CA ALA A 51 5.57 7.14 -2.48
C ALA A 51 6.32 7.98 -1.43
N LEU A 52 5.65 8.97 -0.82
CA LEU A 52 6.20 9.72 0.31
C LEU A 52 6.51 8.79 1.48
N TYR A 53 5.56 7.95 1.89
CA TYR A 53 5.75 7.01 2.97
C TYR A 53 6.83 5.97 2.65
N GLN A 54 6.82 5.38 1.46
CA GLN A 54 7.82 4.40 1.05
C GLN A 54 9.24 4.97 1.07
N ARG A 55 9.40 6.26 0.74
CA ARG A 55 10.71 6.90 0.70
C ARG A 55 11.24 7.33 2.06
N PHE A 56 10.36 7.80 2.95
CA PHE A 56 10.77 8.47 4.18
C PHE A 56 10.39 7.74 5.47
N THR A 57 9.59 6.68 5.42
CA THR A 57 9.33 5.88 6.61
C THR A 57 10.52 4.98 6.88
N GLN A 58 11.06 5.06 8.09
CA GLN A 58 12.10 4.13 8.53
C GLN A 58 11.44 2.94 9.24
N VAL A 59 11.98 1.75 8.99
CA VAL A 59 11.50 0.51 9.59
C VAL A 59 12.59 -0.04 10.50
N GLN A 60 12.27 -0.24 11.77
CA GLN A 60 13.16 -0.82 12.76
C GLN A 60 12.60 -2.17 13.22
N ASN A 61 13.33 -3.25 12.95
CA ASN A 61 12.91 -4.58 13.38
C ASN A 61 13.01 -4.74 14.90
N THR A 62 12.09 -5.52 15.46
CA THR A 62 12.05 -5.90 16.87
C THR A 62 11.81 -7.41 16.96
N GLU A 63 11.92 -8.00 18.15
CA GLU A 63 11.69 -9.44 18.33
C GLU A 63 10.27 -9.88 17.94
N GLN A 64 9.27 -9.00 18.06
CA GLN A 64 7.85 -9.34 17.90
C GLN A 64 7.21 -8.70 16.65
N GLY A 65 8.00 -8.05 15.80
CA GLY A 65 7.49 -7.28 14.66
C GLY A 65 8.44 -6.12 14.34
N PHE A 66 7.90 -4.91 14.16
CA PHE A 66 8.73 -3.76 13.80
C PHE A 66 8.08 -2.44 14.25
N VAL A 67 8.89 -1.38 14.27
CA VAL A 67 8.45 -0.01 14.53
C VAL A 67 8.57 0.78 13.23
N LEU A 68 7.51 1.50 12.87
CA LEU A 68 7.50 2.48 11.81
C LEU A 68 7.82 3.85 12.41
N ASP A 69 8.89 4.49 11.94
CA ASP A 69 9.29 5.85 12.28
C ASP A 69 8.98 6.79 11.11
N PHE A 70 8.01 7.68 11.34
CA PHE A 70 7.52 8.67 10.37
C PHE A 70 8.20 10.04 10.52
N SER A 71 9.24 10.16 11.35
CA SER A 71 9.93 11.43 11.60
C SER A 71 10.38 12.15 10.33
N GLN A 72 10.92 11.42 9.36
CA GLN A 72 11.38 11.98 8.10
C GLN A 72 10.23 12.30 7.14
N VAL A 73 9.08 11.61 7.26
CA VAL A 73 7.86 11.95 6.53
C VAL A 73 7.34 13.29 7.02
N ASP A 74 7.21 13.45 8.34
CA ASP A 74 6.69 14.66 8.96
C ASP A 74 7.65 15.85 8.74
N ALA A 75 8.96 15.60 8.65
CA ALA A 75 9.97 16.60 8.31
C ALA A 75 9.83 17.18 6.90
N GLN A 76 9.16 16.48 5.97
CA GLN A 76 8.90 17.01 4.62
C GLN A 76 7.89 18.16 4.63
N LYS A 77 7.17 18.39 5.75
CA LYS A 77 6.14 19.44 5.91
C LYS A 77 5.09 19.45 4.78
N ALA A 78 4.82 18.29 4.19
CA ALA A 78 3.77 18.16 3.18
C ALA A 78 2.42 18.48 3.83
N SER A 79 1.72 19.48 3.30
CA SER A 79 0.56 20.09 3.97
C SER A 79 -0.73 19.27 3.89
N ALA A 80 -0.78 18.20 3.08
CA ALA A 80 -2.03 17.52 2.75
C ALA A 80 -1.94 15.99 2.57
N TYR A 81 -0.94 15.30 3.13
CA TYR A 81 -0.89 13.84 2.99
C TYR A 81 -1.85 13.13 3.95
N SER A 82 -2.45 12.05 3.45
CA SER A 82 -3.32 11.16 4.23
C SER A 82 -2.54 10.55 5.41
N PRO A 83 -3.16 10.41 6.60
CA PRO A 83 -2.59 9.64 7.71
C PRO A 83 -2.55 8.13 7.42
N ASP A 84 -3.17 7.68 6.31
CA ASP A 84 -3.20 6.28 5.91
C ASP A 84 -1.91 5.84 5.23
N VAL A 85 -1.40 4.70 5.67
CA VAL A 85 -0.22 4.03 5.13
C VAL A 85 -0.65 2.63 4.72
N TYR A 86 -0.39 2.26 3.47
CA TYR A 86 -0.66 0.91 3.00
C TYR A 86 0.54 0.00 3.28
N ILE A 87 0.29 -1.16 3.86
CA ILE A 87 1.31 -2.14 4.24
C ILE A 87 0.92 -3.50 3.66
N GLN A 88 1.88 -4.17 3.03
CA GLN A 88 1.72 -5.54 2.54
C GLN A 88 2.37 -6.50 3.53
N MET A 89 1.65 -7.54 3.90
CA MET A 89 2.14 -8.64 4.73
C MET A 89 1.91 -9.98 4.03
N PRO A 90 2.81 -10.96 4.18
CA PRO A 90 2.48 -12.34 3.82
C PRO A 90 1.19 -12.77 4.53
N ILE A 91 0.30 -13.51 3.85
CA ILE A 91 -0.99 -13.93 4.45
C ILE A 91 -0.85 -14.75 5.75
N ALA A 92 0.31 -15.37 5.97
CA ALA A 92 0.62 -16.12 7.18
C ALA A 92 0.90 -15.22 8.40
N GLN A 93 1.09 -13.92 8.18
CA GLN A 93 1.37 -12.92 9.21
C GLN A 93 0.18 -11.99 9.36
N ILE A 94 -0.36 -11.93 10.59
CA ILE A 94 -1.42 -11.00 10.96
C ILE A 94 -0.77 -9.86 11.75
N PRO A 95 -0.70 -8.65 11.16
CA PRO A 95 -0.22 -7.47 11.88
C PRO A 95 -1.30 -6.91 12.82
N THR A 96 -0.88 -6.40 13.97
CA THR A 96 -1.66 -5.47 14.80
C THR A 96 -0.80 -4.24 15.12
N CYS A 97 -1.44 -3.14 15.52
CA CYS A 97 -0.73 -1.93 15.95
C CYS A 97 -1.01 -1.61 17.42
N ASP A 98 -0.14 -0.79 18.01
CA ASP A 98 -0.38 -0.14 19.29
C ASP A 98 -1.51 0.92 19.21
N GLN A 99 -1.74 1.61 20.32
CA GLN A 99 -2.81 2.62 20.40
C GLN A 99 -2.59 3.85 19.51
N GLU A 100 -1.40 4.06 18.94
CA GLU A 100 -1.06 5.25 18.15
C GLU A 100 -1.63 5.20 16.72
N ALA A 101 -2.19 4.06 16.33
CA ALA A 101 -2.83 3.88 15.04
C ALA A 101 -4.09 3.01 15.14
N SER A 102 -4.78 2.89 14.01
CA SER A 102 -5.71 1.81 13.75
C SER A 102 -5.26 1.06 12.52
N MET A 103 -5.52 -0.25 12.49
CA MET A 103 -5.17 -1.09 11.35
C MET A 103 -6.39 -1.85 10.87
N THR A 104 -6.62 -1.84 9.56
CA THR A 104 -7.74 -2.55 8.93
C THR A 104 -7.24 -3.34 7.73
N LEU A 105 -7.81 -4.53 7.51
CA LEU A 105 -7.56 -5.29 6.29
C LEU A 105 -8.27 -4.59 5.12
N ASN A 106 -7.53 -4.17 4.11
CA ASN A 106 -8.10 -3.54 2.92
C ASN A 106 -8.38 -4.56 1.82
N ARG A 107 -7.42 -5.46 1.57
CA ARG A 107 -7.55 -6.52 0.56
C ARG A 107 -6.76 -7.75 0.97
N LYS A 108 -7.29 -8.93 0.70
CA LYS A 108 -6.58 -10.20 0.84
C LYS A 108 -6.32 -10.80 -0.54
N GLY A 109 -5.05 -10.94 -0.91
CA GLY A 109 -4.61 -11.66 -2.11
C GLY A 109 -4.33 -13.13 -1.81
N THR A 110 -3.61 -13.79 -2.72
CA THR A 110 -3.27 -15.22 -2.58
C THR A 110 -2.01 -15.44 -1.74
N THR A 111 -1.04 -14.53 -1.85
CA THR A 111 0.26 -14.61 -1.16
C THR A 111 0.42 -13.50 -0.13
N PHE A 112 -0.14 -12.33 -0.40
CA PHE A 112 -0.07 -11.15 0.46
C PHE A 112 -1.45 -10.62 0.83
N ALA A 113 -1.55 -10.03 2.00
CA ALA A 113 -2.67 -9.20 2.43
C ALA A 113 -2.20 -7.74 2.55
N GLU A 114 -3.06 -6.83 2.11
CA GLU A 114 -2.85 -5.39 2.21
C GLU A 114 -3.67 -4.86 3.38
N TYR A 115 -2.98 -4.16 4.27
CA TYR A 115 -3.54 -3.49 5.43
C TYR A 115 -3.42 -1.98 5.28
N VAL A 116 -4.44 -1.26 5.73
CA VAL A 116 -4.40 0.19 5.90
C VAL A 116 -4.10 0.46 7.36
N LEU A 117 -2.96 1.11 7.61
CA LEU A 117 -2.58 1.66 8.90
C LEU A 117 -2.92 3.16 8.90
N THR A 118 -3.88 3.57 9.70
CA THR A 118 -4.24 4.98 9.88
C THR A 118 -3.58 5.52 11.15
N ARG A 119 -2.65 6.47 10.99
CA ARG A 119 -1.96 7.14 12.11
C ARG A 119 -2.93 8.05 12.87
N LYS A 120 -3.13 7.83 14.17
CA LYS A 120 -3.90 8.75 15.02
C LYS A 120 -3.07 9.98 15.30
N ASN A 121 -3.66 11.18 15.16
CA ASN A 121 -2.98 12.46 15.38
C ASN A 121 -1.61 12.58 14.67
N LYS A 122 -1.42 11.88 13.54
CA LYS A 122 -0.13 11.75 12.85
C LYS A 122 1.00 11.31 13.78
N ALA A 123 0.74 10.28 14.60
CA ALA A 123 1.75 9.69 15.48
C ALA A 123 3.07 9.46 14.75
N LYS A 124 4.16 9.85 15.41
CA LYS A 124 5.52 9.81 14.85
C LYS A 124 6.09 8.39 14.81
N TYR A 125 5.69 7.57 15.78
CA TYR A 125 6.10 6.18 15.90
C TYR A 125 4.87 5.32 16.02
N VAL A 126 4.86 4.19 15.33
CA VAL A 126 3.82 3.17 15.48
C VAL A 126 4.48 1.81 15.57
N LYS A 127 4.20 1.07 16.64
CA LYS A 127 4.65 -0.31 16.79
C LYS A 127 3.68 -1.25 16.10
N ILE A 128 4.23 -2.15 15.29
CA ILE A 128 3.51 -3.22 14.61
C ILE A 128 3.96 -4.55 15.21
N LEU A 129 3.00 -5.32 15.72
CA LEU A 129 3.21 -6.67 16.24
C LEU A 129 2.75 -7.67 15.18
N LEU A 130 3.51 -8.75 15.00
CA LEU A 130 3.21 -9.80 14.03
C LEU A 130 2.83 -11.09 14.75
N TYR A 131 1.71 -11.67 14.36
CA TYR A 131 1.27 -12.98 14.82
C TYR A 131 1.24 -13.94 13.63
N ASN A 132 1.70 -15.17 13.84
CA ASN A 132 1.55 -16.22 12.83
C ASN A 132 0.12 -16.76 12.86
N THR A 133 -0.49 -17.00 11.71
CA THR A 133 -1.66 -17.88 11.64
C THR A 133 -1.23 -19.26 12.10
N VAL A 134 -1.74 -19.72 13.25
CA VAL A 134 -1.55 -21.11 13.66
C VAL A 134 -2.26 -21.97 12.64
N SER A 135 -1.51 -22.82 11.92
CA SER A 135 -2.11 -23.87 11.10
C SER A 135 -2.89 -24.81 12.03
N SER A 136 -4.21 -24.67 12.04
CA SER A 136 -5.13 -25.66 12.60
C SER A 136 -5.27 -26.84 11.67
#